data_AF-A0A2T3ZSM4-F1
#
_entry.id   AF-A0A2T3ZSM4-F1
#
_cell.length_a   1.000
_cell.length_b   1.000
_cell.length_c   1.000
_cell.angle_alpha   90.00
_cell.angle_beta   90.00
_cell.angle_gamma   90.00
#
_symmetry.space_group_name_H-M   'P 1'
#
loop_
_entity.id
_entity.type
_entity.pdbx_description
1 polymer ?
#
loop_
_entity_poly.entity_id
_entity_poly.type
_entity_poly.pdbx_seq_one_letter_code
_entity_poly.pdbx_strand_id
1 'polypeptide(L)'
;MDSTDNTAQAVDYTARSLAAEVGLALLVLTSLLCSSSSEPFTLDDTALVYVVTYTDKDDAWTTAESSRLTARLVEASLADDKLDEFITQCLLHDTLRPLFSKSSTRLTASGRPLQISRPPSGMQSMTSLDNISQEHEKLHAASGFKWAVMSCSKAAVGRHWPLFLPILLSLVEDHNTAVRVKGLRILGHFLDKCPPNTILSAGVDNVIQDAVFPTLLFLPSTTPENESIELLYPAYRVLLQVAQLDPDVKSLRRRRFLDKLLRDGIFVGHYHASQHARIVEVLMNITKDIISCLGIFTAKHLQVNIIGIVNIITAAY
;
A
#
# COMPACT_ATOMS: atom_id res chain seq x y z
N MET A 1 -25.75 34.97 18.61
CA MET A 1 -24.60 34.81 17.70
C MET A 1 -24.30 33.33 17.70
N ASP A 2 -24.75 32.68 16.64
CA ASP A 2 -24.72 31.23 16.46
C ASP A 2 -23.31 30.67 16.62
N SER A 3 -23.18 29.74 17.56
CA SER A 3 -22.14 28.73 17.54
C SER A 3 -22.54 27.72 16.46
N THR A 4 -22.07 27.93 15.23
CA THR A 4 -22.21 26.92 14.18
C THR A 4 -21.32 25.73 14.52
N ASP A 5 -21.98 24.66 14.96
CA ASP A 5 -21.48 23.30 14.96
C ASP A 5 -20.96 22.95 13.55
N ASN A 6 -19.67 23.16 13.33
CA ASN A 6 -18.94 22.56 12.21
C ASN A 6 -18.62 21.10 12.57
N THR A 7 -19.66 20.30 12.81
CA THR A 7 -19.54 18.85 12.72
C THR A 7 -19.54 18.51 11.24
N ALA A 8 -18.34 18.54 10.64
CA ALA A 8 -18.12 17.84 9.38
C ALA A 8 -18.73 16.45 9.53
N GLN A 9 -19.71 16.10 8.70
CA GLN A 9 -20.41 14.81 8.72
C GLN A 9 -19.37 13.69 8.69
N ALA A 10 -18.98 13.20 9.86
CA ALA A 10 -18.17 12.02 9.98
C ALA A 10 -18.97 10.92 9.30
N VAL A 11 -18.42 10.34 8.24
CA VAL A 11 -19.05 9.23 7.55
C VAL A 11 -19.31 8.14 8.58
N ASP A 12 -20.60 7.80 8.76
CA ASP A 12 -21.00 6.73 9.68
C ASP A 12 -20.65 5.38 9.07
N TYR A 13 -19.37 5.03 9.23
CA TYR A 13 -18.82 3.75 8.83
C TYR A 13 -19.50 2.58 9.54
N THR A 14 -20.06 2.81 10.73
CA THR A 14 -20.79 1.78 11.47
C THR A 14 -22.07 1.42 10.73
N ALA A 15 -22.94 2.38 10.44
CA ALA A 15 -24.17 2.10 9.70
C ALA A 15 -23.89 1.51 8.30
N ARG A 16 -22.87 2.03 7.60
CA ARG A 16 -22.49 1.53 6.26
C ARG A 16 -21.93 0.11 6.29
N SER A 17 -21.10 -0.24 7.27
CA SER A 17 -20.53 -1.58 7.40
C SER A 17 -21.60 -2.62 7.75
N LEU A 18 -22.54 -2.30 8.64
CA LEU A 18 -23.68 -3.18 8.92
C LEU A 18 -24.60 -3.33 7.71
N ALA A 19 -24.87 -2.25 6.96
CA ALA A 19 -25.67 -2.34 5.74
C ALA A 19 -25.01 -3.25 4.69
N ALA A 20 -23.70 -3.14 4.51
CA ALA A 20 -22.94 -4.02 3.63
C ALA A 20 -22.98 -5.48 4.09
N GLU A 21 -22.85 -5.73 5.40
CA GLU A 21 -22.95 -7.07 5.98
C GLU A 21 -24.32 -7.71 5.69
N VAL A 22 -25.41 -6.97 5.88
CA VAL A 22 -26.77 -7.44 5.56
C VAL A 22 -26.89 -7.74 4.06
N GLY A 23 -26.38 -6.87 3.19
CA GLY A 23 -26.36 -7.09 1.74
C GLY A 23 -25.62 -8.38 1.36
N LEU A 24 -24.44 -8.60 1.92
CA LEU A 24 -23.64 -9.81 1.70
C LEU A 24 -24.33 -11.07 2.27
N ALA A 25 -24.98 -10.96 3.43
CA ALA A 25 -25.73 -12.06 4.02
C ALA A 25 -26.92 -12.46 3.13
N LEU A 26 -27.64 -11.48 2.57
CA LEU A 26 -28.71 -11.73 1.60
C LEU A 26 -28.17 -12.43 0.34
N LEU A 27 -27.04 -12.00 -0.21
CA LEU A 27 -26.41 -12.65 -1.37
C LEU A 27 -26.03 -14.11 -1.07
N VAL A 28 -25.51 -14.39 0.12
CA VAL A 28 -25.21 -15.77 0.56
C VAL A 28 -26.49 -16.60 0.72
N LEU A 29 -27.54 -16.02 1.29
CA LEU A 29 -28.82 -16.72 1.41
C LEU A 29 -29.43 -17.02 0.04
N THR A 30 -29.39 -16.07 -0.89
CA THR A 30 -29.86 -16.30 -2.27
C THR A 30 -29.04 -17.37 -2.97
N SER A 31 -27.72 -17.40 -2.80
CA SER A 31 -26.89 -18.43 -3.42
C SER A 31 -27.23 -19.83 -2.89
N LEU A 32 -27.45 -19.96 -1.58
CA LEU A 32 -27.86 -21.22 -0.95
C LEU A 32 -29.26 -21.67 -1.39
N LEU A 33 -30.23 -20.75 -1.49
CA LEU A 33 -31.60 -21.07 -1.90
C LEU A 33 -31.66 -21.47 -3.38
N CYS A 34 -30.96 -20.74 -4.25
CA CYS A 34 -30.95 -20.99 -5.69
C CYS A 34 -30.13 -22.23 -6.09
N SER A 35 -29.17 -22.66 -5.27
CA SER A 35 -28.41 -23.91 -5.47
C SER A 35 -29.29 -25.19 -5.44
N SER A 36 -30.55 -25.07 -5.00
CA SER A 36 -31.56 -26.12 -5.04
C SER A 36 -32.19 -26.32 -6.42
N SER A 37 -31.97 -25.36 -7.34
CA SER A 37 -32.39 -25.40 -8.74
C SER A 37 -31.27 -25.97 -9.62
N SER A 38 -31.59 -26.46 -10.82
CA SER A 38 -30.64 -27.18 -11.68
C SER A 38 -29.40 -26.37 -12.13
N GLU A 39 -29.32 -25.07 -11.84
CA GLU A 39 -28.14 -24.25 -12.09
C GLU A 39 -27.59 -23.64 -10.78
N PRO A 40 -26.28 -23.80 -10.48
CA PRO A 40 -25.67 -23.18 -9.33
C PRO A 40 -25.67 -21.65 -9.48
N PHE A 41 -26.09 -20.94 -8.44
CA PHE A 41 -26.06 -19.48 -8.44
C PHE A 41 -24.60 -19.00 -8.35
N THR A 42 -24.13 -18.34 -9.39
CA THR A 42 -22.82 -17.68 -9.44
C THR A 42 -23.02 -16.18 -9.56
N LEU A 43 -22.28 -15.40 -8.78
CA LEU A 43 -22.24 -13.95 -8.98
C LEU A 43 -21.60 -13.63 -10.34
N ASP A 44 -22.10 -12.59 -11.00
CA ASP A 44 -21.46 -12.06 -12.19
C ASP A 44 -20.17 -11.29 -11.83
N ASP A 45 -19.32 -11.07 -12.83
CA ASP A 45 -18.03 -10.41 -12.63
C ASP A 45 -18.19 -8.99 -12.05
N THR A 46 -19.25 -8.28 -12.45
CA THR A 46 -19.56 -6.94 -11.97
C THR A 46 -19.84 -6.95 -10.47
N ALA A 47 -20.70 -7.85 -9.99
CA ALA A 47 -20.99 -7.98 -8.56
C ALA A 47 -19.76 -8.45 -7.78
N LEU A 48 -18.97 -9.37 -8.34
CA LEU A 48 -17.74 -9.84 -7.71
C LEU A 48 -16.73 -8.73 -7.47
N VAL A 49 -16.55 -7.81 -8.43
CA VAL A 49 -15.67 -6.63 -8.29
C VAL A 49 -16.05 -5.76 -7.08
N TYR A 50 -17.34 -5.59 -6.79
CA TYR A 50 -17.78 -4.86 -5.60
C TYR A 50 -17.62 -5.67 -4.32
N VAL A 51 -18.00 -6.96 -4.37
CA VAL A 51 -17.95 -7.88 -3.22
C VAL A 51 -16.53 -8.01 -2.67
N VAL A 52 -15.51 -8.13 -3.53
CA VAL A 52 -14.11 -8.30 -3.08
C VAL A 52 -13.54 -7.12 -2.27
N THR A 53 -14.18 -5.94 -2.32
CA THR A 53 -13.77 -4.77 -1.52
C THR A 53 -14.09 -4.90 -0.03
N TYR A 54 -14.89 -5.90 0.36
CA TYR A 54 -15.26 -6.20 1.76
C TYR A 54 -14.46 -7.35 2.36
N THR A 55 -13.30 -7.67 1.80
CA THR A 55 -12.46 -8.79 2.28
C THR A 55 -11.54 -8.39 3.43
N ASP A 56 -11.16 -7.12 3.53
CA ASP A 56 -10.15 -6.64 4.47
C ASP A 56 -10.77 -6.09 5.76
N LYS A 57 -10.59 -6.82 6.86
CA LYS A 57 -11.09 -6.46 8.20
C LYS A 57 -10.48 -5.18 8.79
N ASP A 58 -9.36 -4.72 8.22
CA ASP A 58 -8.71 -3.48 8.67
C ASP A 58 -9.41 -2.24 8.08
N ASP A 59 -10.35 -2.42 7.15
CA ASP A 59 -11.13 -1.33 6.58
C ASP A 59 -12.31 -0.94 7.46
N ALA A 60 -12.53 0.38 7.60
CA ALA A 60 -13.61 0.93 8.43
C ALA A 60 -15.02 0.49 8.00
N TRP A 61 -15.21 0.10 6.73
CA TRP A 61 -16.50 -0.36 6.19
C TRP A 61 -16.67 -1.87 6.16
N THR A 62 -15.71 -2.64 6.68
CA THR A 62 -15.72 -4.10 6.64
C THR A 62 -15.78 -4.67 8.06
N THR A 63 -16.82 -5.44 8.35
CA THR A 63 -16.94 -6.21 9.59
C THR A 63 -16.27 -7.59 9.44
N ALA A 64 -16.04 -8.27 10.57
CA ALA A 64 -15.54 -9.65 10.54
C ALA A 64 -16.50 -10.59 9.80
N GLU A 65 -17.80 -10.40 9.98
CA GLU A 65 -18.83 -11.19 9.30
C GLU A 65 -18.92 -10.84 7.82
N SER A 66 -18.85 -9.56 7.42
CA SER A 66 -18.84 -9.18 6.00
C SER A 66 -17.65 -9.78 5.27
N SER A 67 -16.46 -9.79 5.89
CA SER A 67 -15.26 -10.46 5.36
C SER A 67 -15.46 -11.97 5.19
N ARG A 68 -16.03 -12.64 6.20
CA ARG A 68 -16.34 -14.08 6.14
C ARG A 68 -17.37 -14.42 5.06
N LEU A 69 -18.44 -13.63 4.95
CA LEU A 69 -19.50 -13.81 3.94
C LEU A 69 -18.95 -13.57 2.53
N THR A 70 -18.12 -12.53 2.36
CA THR A 70 -17.43 -12.23 1.11
C THR A 70 -16.53 -13.37 0.67
N ALA A 71 -15.69 -13.91 1.56
CA ALA A 71 -14.83 -15.04 1.24
C ALA A 71 -15.63 -16.26 0.72
N ARG A 72 -16.77 -16.56 1.36
CA ARG A 72 -17.66 -17.63 0.91
C ARG A 72 -18.29 -17.37 -0.46
N LEU A 73 -18.71 -16.13 -0.72
CA LEU A 73 -19.30 -15.75 -2.02
C LEU A 73 -18.27 -15.86 -3.16
N VAL A 74 -17.05 -15.41 -2.90
CA VAL A 74 -15.93 -15.49 -3.84
C VAL A 74 -15.59 -16.95 -4.14
N GLU A 75 -15.42 -17.79 -3.11
CA GLU A 75 -15.11 -19.23 -3.27
C GLU A 75 -16.23 -19.98 -4.01
N ALA A 76 -17.50 -19.64 -3.76
CA ALA A 76 -18.62 -20.25 -4.46
C ALA A 76 -18.74 -19.82 -5.93
N SER A 77 -18.28 -18.61 -6.27
CA SER A 77 -18.46 -18.03 -7.61
C SER A 77 -17.22 -18.19 -8.51
N LEU A 78 -16.02 -18.25 -7.93
CA LEU A 78 -14.75 -18.34 -8.65
C LEU A 78 -14.05 -19.64 -8.29
N ALA A 79 -14.01 -20.57 -9.24
CA ALA A 79 -13.12 -21.73 -9.17
C ALA A 79 -11.65 -21.30 -9.31
N ASP A 80 -10.74 -22.07 -8.71
CA ASP A 80 -9.30 -21.77 -8.68
C ASP A 80 -8.67 -21.53 -10.06
N ASP A 81 -9.18 -22.21 -11.09
CA ASP A 81 -8.71 -22.10 -12.47
C ASP A 81 -9.07 -20.76 -13.14
N LYS A 82 -10.14 -20.10 -12.68
CA LYS A 82 -10.63 -18.81 -13.22
C LYS A 82 -10.21 -17.60 -12.37
N LEU A 83 -9.74 -17.82 -11.15
CA LEU A 83 -9.42 -16.75 -10.20
C LEU A 83 -8.38 -15.76 -10.77
N ASP A 84 -7.26 -16.27 -11.30
CA ASP A 84 -6.19 -15.43 -11.84
C ASP A 84 -6.65 -14.66 -13.11
N GLU A 85 -7.51 -15.26 -13.92
CA GLU A 85 -8.07 -14.62 -15.12
C GLU A 85 -9.02 -13.49 -14.73
N PHE A 86 -9.96 -13.74 -13.80
CA PHE A 86 -10.85 -12.72 -13.26
C PHE A 86 -10.07 -11.55 -12.65
N ILE A 87 -9.05 -11.84 -11.83
CA ILE A 87 -8.21 -10.81 -11.22
C ILE A 87 -7.52 -9.98 -12.32
N THR A 88 -6.87 -10.62 -13.28
CA THR A 88 -6.04 -9.89 -14.26
C THR A 88 -6.85 -9.14 -15.30
N GLN A 89 -7.95 -9.71 -15.81
CA GLN A 89 -8.78 -9.08 -16.83
C GLN A 89 -9.86 -8.18 -16.20
N CYS A 90 -10.82 -8.75 -15.48
CA CYS A 90 -12.00 -8.00 -15.03
C CYS A 90 -11.64 -6.97 -13.94
N LEU A 91 -10.90 -7.38 -12.92
CA LEU A 91 -10.61 -6.52 -11.78
C LEU A 91 -9.48 -5.51 -12.07
N LEU A 92 -8.30 -5.98 -12.47
CA LEU A 92 -7.14 -5.11 -12.66
C LEU A 92 -7.24 -4.29 -13.95
N HIS A 93 -7.48 -4.94 -15.09
CA HIS A 93 -7.42 -4.29 -16.39
C HIS A 93 -8.66 -3.45 -16.68
N ASP A 94 -9.85 -4.02 -16.52
CA ASP A 94 -11.09 -3.37 -16.95
C ASP A 94 -11.64 -2.40 -15.90
N THR A 95 -11.49 -2.72 -14.61
CA THR A 95 -12.06 -1.90 -13.53
C THR A 95 -11.04 -0.94 -12.93
N LEU A 96 -9.94 -1.44 -12.34
CA LEU A 96 -9.07 -0.61 -11.50
C LEU A 96 -8.12 0.26 -12.33
N ARG A 97 -7.56 -0.24 -13.42
CA ARG A 97 -6.59 0.52 -14.22
C ARG A 97 -7.14 1.87 -14.70
N PRO A 98 -8.38 2.00 -15.23
CA PRO A 98 -8.96 3.30 -15.58
C PRO A 98 -9.03 4.28 -14.40
N LEU A 99 -9.36 3.81 -13.20
CA LEU A 99 -9.47 4.65 -11.99
C LEU A 99 -8.11 5.24 -11.57
N PHE A 100 -7.01 4.54 -11.85
CA PHE A 100 -5.65 4.95 -11.46
C PHE A 100 -4.78 5.44 -12.64
N SER A 101 -5.33 5.54 -13.85
CA SER A 101 -4.56 5.85 -15.08
C SER A 101 -3.97 7.26 -15.15
N LYS A 102 -4.41 8.20 -14.31
CA LYS A 102 -3.98 9.61 -14.36
C LYS A 102 -2.71 9.92 -13.55
N SER A 103 -2.15 8.94 -12.82
CA SER A 103 -1.31 9.28 -11.65
C SER A 103 0.19 9.10 -11.81
N SER A 104 0.70 8.24 -12.71
CA SER A 104 2.15 7.96 -12.72
C SER A 104 2.91 8.62 -13.88
N THR A 105 3.86 9.48 -13.54
CA THR A 105 4.81 10.08 -14.50
C THR A 105 6.04 9.21 -14.79
N ARG A 106 6.14 8.05 -14.13
CA ARG A 106 7.32 7.15 -14.14
C ARG A 106 7.14 5.92 -15.01
N LEU A 107 5.94 5.67 -15.53
CA LEU A 107 5.61 4.48 -16.29
C LEU A 107 5.25 4.80 -17.75
N THR A 108 5.56 3.86 -18.63
CA THR A 108 5.02 3.79 -19.98
C THR A 108 3.54 3.40 -19.94
N ALA A 109 2.81 3.60 -21.05
CA ALA A 109 1.40 3.17 -21.15
C ALA A 109 1.20 1.66 -20.90
N SER A 110 2.24 0.84 -21.08
CA SER A 110 2.24 -0.60 -20.80
C SER A 110 2.62 -0.97 -19.35
N GLY A 111 2.82 0.02 -18.46
CA GLY A 111 3.16 -0.20 -17.06
C GLY A 111 4.65 -0.51 -16.81
N ARG A 112 5.51 -0.44 -17.83
CA ARG A 112 6.96 -0.59 -17.66
C ARG A 112 7.62 0.70 -17.18
N PRO A 113 8.69 0.64 -16.36
CA PRO A 113 9.52 1.77 -15.98
C PRO A 113 9.96 2.63 -17.19
N LEU A 114 9.85 3.95 -17.07
CA LEU A 114 10.46 4.92 -17.99
C LEU A 114 11.92 5.18 -17.60
N GLN A 115 12.78 5.42 -18.60
CA GLN A 115 14.16 5.86 -18.35
C GLN A 115 14.25 7.35 -18.00
N ILE A 116 13.23 8.15 -18.33
CA ILE A 116 13.14 9.59 -18.03
C ILE A 116 11.72 9.90 -17.55
N SER A 117 11.60 10.43 -16.33
CA SER A 117 10.33 10.83 -15.72
C SER A 117 9.73 12.07 -16.41
N ARG A 118 8.40 12.09 -16.57
CA ARG A 118 7.67 13.25 -17.12
C ARG A 118 7.33 14.28 -16.02
N PRO A 119 7.22 15.58 -16.35
CA PRO A 119 6.78 16.59 -15.38
C PRO A 119 5.31 16.33 -14.96
N PRO A 120 4.96 16.58 -13.68
CA PRO A 120 3.60 16.38 -13.18
C PRO A 120 2.61 17.34 -13.87
N SER A 121 1.43 16.82 -14.24
CA SER A 121 0.33 17.65 -14.74
C SER A 121 -0.33 18.39 -13.58
N GLY A 122 -0.62 19.68 -13.74
CA GLY A 122 -1.03 20.60 -12.66
C GLY A 122 -2.27 20.18 -11.87
N MET A 123 -2.27 20.51 -10.56
CA MET A 123 -3.38 20.32 -9.62
C MET A 123 -4.62 21.14 -10.03
N GLN A 124 -5.78 20.48 -10.12
CA GLN A 124 -7.07 21.16 -10.20
C GLN A 124 -7.57 21.47 -8.77
N SER A 125 -8.19 22.64 -8.59
CA SER A 125 -8.79 23.05 -7.32
C SER A 125 -10.07 22.24 -7.06
N MET A 126 -10.11 21.49 -5.97
CA MET A 126 -11.25 20.63 -5.58
C MET A 126 -11.82 21.01 -4.23
N THR A 127 -13.14 20.81 -4.05
CA THR A 127 -13.83 21.12 -2.79
C THR A 127 -13.59 20.03 -1.73
N SER A 128 -13.81 20.36 -0.45
CA SER A 128 -13.61 19.42 0.67
C SER A 128 -14.48 18.16 0.58
N LEU A 129 -15.74 18.30 0.15
CA LEU A 129 -16.66 17.16 0.01
C LEU A 129 -16.26 16.24 -1.16
N ASP A 130 -15.81 16.83 -2.26
CA ASP A 130 -15.34 16.05 -3.41
C ASP A 130 -14.05 15.28 -3.06
N ASN A 131 -13.16 15.88 -2.25
CA ASN A 131 -11.95 15.21 -1.77
C ASN A 131 -12.27 13.99 -0.90
N ILE A 132 -13.23 14.11 0.03
CA ILE A 132 -13.67 12.99 0.88
C ILE A 132 -14.28 11.88 0.02
N SER A 133 -15.18 12.23 -0.91
CA SER A 133 -15.80 11.26 -1.82
C SER A 133 -14.75 10.51 -2.66
N GLN A 134 -13.77 11.23 -3.22
CA GLN A 134 -12.67 10.63 -3.98
C GLN A 134 -11.74 9.78 -3.11
N GLU A 135 -11.47 10.19 -1.87
CA GLU A 135 -10.70 9.41 -0.91
C GLU A 135 -11.37 8.07 -0.64
N HIS A 136 -12.67 8.06 -0.31
CA HIS A 136 -13.41 6.82 -0.07
C HIS A 136 -13.38 5.92 -1.30
N GLU A 137 -13.66 6.45 -2.49
CA GLU A 137 -13.63 5.67 -3.73
C GLU A 137 -12.27 5.02 -3.96
N LYS A 138 -11.18 5.76 -3.76
CA LYS A 138 -9.80 5.24 -3.86
C LYS A 138 -9.50 4.19 -2.79
N LEU A 139 -9.92 4.41 -1.55
CA LEU A 139 -9.70 3.47 -0.45
C LEU A 139 -10.47 2.16 -0.66
N HIS A 140 -11.69 2.22 -1.18
CA HIS A 140 -12.49 1.07 -1.60
C HIS A 140 -11.83 0.31 -2.76
N ALA A 141 -11.43 1.04 -3.82
CA ALA A 141 -10.70 0.47 -4.94
C ALA A 141 -9.37 -0.19 -4.49
N ALA A 142 -8.67 0.42 -3.54
CA ALA A 142 -7.46 -0.13 -2.94
C ALA A 142 -7.74 -1.43 -2.15
N SER A 143 -8.92 -1.64 -1.56
CA SER A 143 -9.27 -2.93 -0.94
C SER A 143 -9.44 -4.04 -1.96
N GLY A 144 -10.17 -3.78 -3.04
CA GLY A 144 -10.28 -4.73 -4.15
C GLY A 144 -8.89 -5.05 -4.72
N PHE A 145 -8.03 -4.05 -4.82
CA PHE A 145 -6.64 -4.25 -5.23
C PHE A 145 -5.79 -5.03 -4.22
N LYS A 146 -5.94 -4.79 -2.91
CA LYS A 146 -5.30 -5.60 -1.85
C LYS A 146 -5.70 -7.06 -2.00
N TRP A 147 -6.99 -7.34 -2.17
CA TRP A 147 -7.49 -8.68 -2.41
C TRP A 147 -6.88 -9.29 -3.68
N ALA A 148 -6.82 -8.56 -4.79
CA ALA A 148 -6.17 -9.02 -6.01
C ALA A 148 -4.72 -9.45 -5.77
N VAL A 149 -3.93 -8.62 -5.07
CA VAL A 149 -2.54 -8.96 -4.70
C VAL A 149 -2.52 -10.20 -3.80
N MET A 150 -3.38 -10.29 -2.78
CA MET A 150 -3.40 -11.36 -1.80
C MET A 150 -3.96 -12.69 -2.30
N SER A 151 -4.80 -12.69 -3.34
CA SER A 151 -5.46 -13.88 -3.88
C SER A 151 -4.79 -14.40 -5.15
N CYS A 152 -4.21 -13.52 -5.99
CA CYS A 152 -3.56 -13.93 -7.23
C CYS A 152 -2.36 -14.83 -6.99
N SER A 153 -2.18 -15.87 -7.81
CA SER A 153 -1.08 -16.81 -7.67
C SER A 153 0.28 -16.12 -7.89
N LYS A 154 1.35 -16.62 -7.25
CA LYS A 154 2.72 -16.08 -7.47
C LYS A 154 3.14 -16.15 -8.94
N ALA A 155 2.69 -17.18 -9.66
CA ALA A 155 2.95 -17.35 -11.08
C ALA A 155 2.25 -16.27 -11.91
N ALA A 156 0.97 -16.00 -11.63
CA ALA A 156 0.21 -14.95 -12.32
C ALA A 156 0.71 -13.55 -11.98
N VAL A 157 1.05 -13.26 -10.71
CA VAL A 157 1.70 -12.00 -10.31
C VAL A 157 3.02 -11.83 -11.06
N GLY A 158 3.87 -12.86 -11.11
CA GLY A 158 5.15 -12.79 -11.82
C GLY A 158 5.00 -12.59 -13.34
N ARG A 159 3.94 -13.15 -13.95
CA ARG A 159 3.66 -13.01 -15.39
C ARG A 159 3.02 -11.67 -15.75
N HIS A 160 2.12 -11.18 -14.90
CA HIS A 160 1.28 -10.01 -15.16
C HIS A 160 1.61 -8.81 -14.26
N TRP A 161 2.80 -8.80 -13.64
CA TRP A 161 3.26 -7.70 -12.77
C TRP A 161 3.07 -6.28 -13.36
N PRO A 162 3.18 -6.03 -14.69
CA PRO A 162 2.99 -4.68 -15.22
C PRO A 162 1.56 -4.15 -15.04
N LEU A 163 0.57 -5.00 -14.79
CA LEU A 163 -0.81 -4.58 -14.47
C LEU A 163 -0.93 -4.04 -13.05
N PHE A 164 -0.12 -4.55 -12.12
CA PHE A 164 -0.15 -4.16 -10.70
C PHE A 164 0.59 -2.83 -10.46
N LEU A 165 1.72 -2.63 -11.15
CA LEU A 165 2.63 -1.53 -10.85
C LEU A 165 2.00 -0.13 -10.98
N PRO A 166 1.23 0.21 -12.04
CA PRO A 166 0.60 1.53 -12.14
C PRO A 166 -0.34 1.85 -10.98
N ILE A 167 -1.13 0.86 -10.54
CA ILE A 167 -2.07 1.01 -9.43
C ILE A 167 -1.28 1.19 -8.12
N LEU A 168 -0.25 0.36 -7.88
CA LEU A 168 0.64 0.48 -6.71
C LEU A 168 1.29 1.87 -6.61
N LEU A 169 1.87 2.36 -7.70
CA LEU A 169 2.51 3.68 -7.71
C LEU A 169 1.48 4.79 -7.49
N SER A 170 0.29 4.69 -8.10
CA SER A 170 -0.76 5.68 -7.86
C SER A 170 -1.17 5.76 -6.40
N LEU A 171 -1.23 4.63 -5.69
CA LEU A 171 -1.59 4.61 -4.27
C LEU A 171 -0.45 5.15 -3.40
N VAL A 172 0.78 4.70 -3.64
CA VAL A 172 1.97 5.11 -2.86
C VAL A 172 2.34 6.58 -3.08
N GLU A 173 2.02 7.13 -4.25
CA GLU A 173 2.28 8.55 -4.56
C GLU A 173 1.06 9.46 -4.27
N ASP A 174 -0.04 8.92 -3.72
CA ASP A 174 -1.24 9.72 -3.44
C ASP A 174 -0.98 10.80 -2.38
N HIS A 175 -1.65 11.95 -2.51
CA HIS A 175 -1.49 13.08 -1.59
C HIS A 175 -2.22 12.84 -0.26
N ASN A 176 -3.27 12.02 -0.26
CA ASN A 176 -3.96 11.59 0.95
C ASN A 176 -3.10 10.55 1.69
N THR A 177 -2.83 10.81 2.97
CA THR A 177 -1.95 10.00 3.80
C THR A 177 -2.53 8.60 4.05
N ALA A 178 -3.84 8.47 4.27
CA ALA A 178 -4.51 7.17 4.46
C ALA A 178 -4.43 6.28 3.20
N VAL A 179 -4.67 6.85 2.02
CA VAL A 179 -4.51 6.15 0.73
C VAL A 179 -3.06 5.69 0.56
N ARG A 180 -2.09 6.55 0.87
CA ARG A 180 -0.66 6.24 0.79
C ARG A 180 -0.25 5.14 1.77
N VAL A 181 -0.68 5.20 3.03
CA VAL A 181 -0.42 4.15 4.04
C VAL A 181 -0.92 2.79 3.52
N LYS A 182 -2.14 2.76 2.99
CA LYS A 182 -2.72 1.54 2.41
C LYS A 182 -1.93 1.05 1.19
N GLY A 183 -1.55 1.96 0.29
CA GLY A 183 -0.70 1.67 -0.86
C GLY A 183 0.63 1.04 -0.47
N LEU A 184 1.31 1.57 0.55
CA LEU A 184 2.57 1.03 1.06
C LEU A 184 2.42 -0.37 1.64
N ARG A 185 1.33 -0.65 2.37
CA ARG A 185 1.04 -1.99 2.89
C ARG A 185 0.79 -2.99 1.76
N ILE A 186 -0.01 -2.61 0.76
CA ILE A 186 -0.27 -3.46 -0.42
C ILE A 186 1.02 -3.71 -1.21
N LEU A 187 1.88 -2.69 -1.34
CA LEU A 187 3.18 -2.83 -1.98
C LEU A 187 4.08 -3.83 -1.26
N GLY A 188 4.08 -3.84 0.08
CA GLY A 188 4.79 -4.87 0.85
C GLY A 188 4.32 -6.28 0.52
N HIS A 189 3.00 -6.52 0.44
CA HIS A 189 2.45 -7.81 0.04
C HIS A 189 2.78 -8.20 -1.40
N PHE A 190 2.80 -7.22 -2.32
CA PHE A 190 3.20 -7.44 -3.70
C PHE A 190 4.67 -7.89 -3.79
N LEU A 191 5.57 -7.28 -3.02
CA LEU A 191 6.98 -7.65 -2.97
C LEU A 191 7.19 -9.08 -2.45
N ASP A 192 6.38 -9.54 -1.49
CA ASP A 192 6.44 -10.91 -0.95
C ASP A 192 5.97 -11.98 -1.95
N LYS A 193 5.12 -11.59 -2.91
CA LYS A 193 4.58 -12.51 -3.93
C LYS A 193 5.32 -12.48 -5.26
N CYS A 194 5.74 -11.30 -5.70
CA CYS A 194 6.37 -11.13 -6.99
C CYS A 194 7.80 -11.69 -6.97
N PRO A 195 8.20 -12.54 -7.93
CA PRO A 195 9.55 -13.12 -7.93
C PRO A 195 10.64 -12.03 -7.93
N PRO A 196 11.64 -12.08 -7.03
CA PRO A 196 12.66 -11.03 -6.93
C PRO A 196 13.41 -10.76 -8.24
N ASN A 197 13.71 -11.83 -9.00
CA ASN A 197 14.37 -11.71 -10.30
C ASN A 197 13.55 -10.90 -11.30
N THR A 198 12.21 -11.04 -11.29
CA THR A 198 11.32 -10.25 -12.15
C THR A 198 11.42 -8.76 -11.82
N ILE A 199 11.42 -8.40 -10.54
CA ILE A 199 11.52 -7.00 -10.09
C ILE A 199 12.88 -6.42 -10.47
N LEU A 200 13.97 -7.12 -10.13
CA LEU A 200 15.34 -6.65 -10.32
C LEU A 200 15.74 -6.53 -11.79
N SER A 201 15.36 -7.51 -12.63
CA SER A 201 15.69 -7.51 -14.06
C SER A 201 14.90 -6.46 -14.85
N ALA A 202 13.66 -6.17 -14.43
CA ALA A 202 12.83 -5.13 -15.03
C ALA A 202 13.16 -3.72 -14.53
N GLY A 203 14.05 -3.58 -13.54
CA GLY A 203 14.40 -2.30 -12.92
C GLY A 203 13.25 -1.67 -12.11
N VAL A 204 12.26 -2.49 -11.72
CA VAL A 204 11.07 -2.04 -10.97
C VAL A 204 11.43 -1.62 -9.55
N ASP A 205 12.48 -2.19 -8.98
CA ASP A 205 12.98 -1.82 -7.65
C ASP A 205 13.39 -0.35 -7.58
N ASN A 206 14.02 0.20 -8.63
CA ASN A 206 14.39 1.62 -8.65
C ASN A 206 13.14 2.52 -8.70
N VAL A 207 12.12 2.13 -9.47
CA VAL A 207 10.86 2.87 -9.55
C VAL A 207 10.14 2.86 -8.20
N ILE A 208 10.13 1.70 -7.52
CA ILE A 208 9.57 1.59 -6.17
C ILE A 208 10.35 2.48 -5.19
N GLN A 209 11.69 2.43 -5.22
CA GLN A 209 12.52 3.28 -4.37
C GLN A 209 12.18 4.75 -4.57
N ASP A 210 12.15 5.23 -5.82
CA ASP A 210 11.91 6.64 -6.12
C ASP A 210 10.49 7.12 -5.78
N ALA A 211 9.51 6.21 -5.78
CA ALA A 211 8.14 6.50 -5.36
C ALA A 211 7.96 6.50 -3.83
N VAL A 212 8.63 5.58 -3.13
CA VAL A 212 8.47 5.41 -1.67
C VAL A 212 9.36 6.37 -0.88
N PHE A 213 10.59 6.64 -1.33
CA PHE A 213 11.57 7.45 -0.58
C PHE A 213 11.06 8.83 -0.14
N PRO A 214 10.29 9.58 -0.96
CA PRO A 214 9.72 10.86 -0.54
C PRO A 214 8.81 10.75 0.70
N THR A 215 8.22 9.58 0.96
CA THR A 215 7.37 9.35 2.15
C THR A 215 8.17 9.48 3.45
N LEU A 216 9.49 9.26 3.42
CA LEU A 216 10.35 9.40 4.61
C LEU A 216 10.45 10.84 5.12
N LEU A 217 9.99 11.82 4.34
CA LEU A 217 9.96 13.24 4.70
C LEU A 217 8.62 13.68 5.31
N PHE A 218 7.66 12.77 5.48
CA PHE A 218 6.38 13.04 6.15
C PHE A 218 6.58 13.09 7.66
N LEU A 219 7.20 14.17 8.13
CA LEU A 219 7.65 14.36 9.50
C LEU A 219 6.75 15.37 10.26
N PRO A 220 6.78 15.37 11.61
CA PRO A 220 5.97 16.25 12.46
C PRO A 220 5.96 17.75 12.14
N SER A 221 6.97 18.25 11.43
CA SER A 221 7.03 19.65 10.98
C SER A 221 5.95 20.01 9.96
N THR A 222 5.47 19.04 9.18
CA THR A 222 4.52 19.25 8.07
C THR A 222 3.36 18.26 8.08
N THR A 223 3.45 17.18 8.86
CA THR A 223 2.46 16.11 8.94
C THR A 223 2.24 15.78 10.41
N PRO A 224 1.00 15.58 10.92
CA PRO A 224 0.79 15.25 12.32
C PRO A 224 1.58 14.01 12.77
N GLU A 225 2.10 14.02 14.00
CA GLU A 225 3.04 12.97 14.46
C GLU A 225 2.48 11.55 14.34
N ASN A 226 1.19 11.35 14.65
CA ASN A 226 0.55 10.04 14.51
C ASN A 226 0.52 9.58 13.04
N GLU A 227 0.16 10.47 12.11
CA GLU A 227 0.15 10.18 10.67
C GLU A 227 1.57 9.93 10.14
N SER A 228 2.56 10.69 10.61
CA SER A 228 3.98 10.44 10.31
C SER A 228 4.38 9.02 10.67
N ILE A 229 4.04 8.54 11.87
CA ILE A 229 4.38 7.18 12.31
C ILE A 229 3.70 6.14 11.41
N GLU A 230 2.41 6.32 11.10
CA GLU A 230 1.65 5.42 10.24
C GLU A 230 2.20 5.31 8.82
N LEU A 231 2.84 6.37 8.30
CA LEU A 231 3.51 6.41 7.01
C LEU A 231 4.94 5.85 7.05
N LEU A 232 5.73 6.28 8.03
CA LEU A 232 7.16 5.96 8.11
C LEU A 232 7.38 4.46 8.26
N TYR A 233 6.61 3.80 9.13
CA TYR A 233 6.79 2.37 9.39
C TYR A 233 6.65 1.51 8.12
N PRO A 234 5.51 1.53 7.40
CA PRO A 234 5.38 0.76 6.17
C PRO A 234 6.33 1.23 5.06
N ALA A 235 6.66 2.53 4.97
CA ALA A 235 7.63 3.01 3.98
C ALA A 235 9.03 2.41 4.18
N TYR A 236 9.55 2.44 5.42
CA TYR A 236 10.83 1.81 5.73
C TYR A 236 10.81 0.29 5.52
N ARG A 237 9.71 -0.38 5.87
CA ARG A 237 9.54 -1.82 5.65
C ARG A 237 9.63 -2.17 4.17
N VAL A 238 8.93 -1.44 3.31
CA VAL A 238 9.00 -1.63 1.84
C VAL A 238 10.41 -1.40 1.33
N LEU A 239 11.09 -0.33 1.74
CA LEU A 239 12.46 -0.05 1.30
C LEU A 239 13.43 -1.15 1.78
N LEU A 240 13.27 -1.68 2.99
CA LEU A 240 14.04 -2.83 3.46
C LEU A 240 13.77 -4.10 2.64
N GLN A 241 12.50 -4.41 2.32
CA GLN A 241 12.15 -5.52 1.44
C GLN A 241 12.81 -5.38 0.07
N VAL A 242 12.79 -4.18 -0.52
CA VAL A 242 13.47 -3.89 -1.79
C VAL A 242 14.96 -4.16 -1.70
N ALA A 243 15.63 -3.75 -0.62
CA ALA A 243 17.05 -4.04 -0.42
C ALA A 243 17.32 -5.56 -0.33
N GLN A 244 16.38 -6.32 0.22
CA GLN A 244 16.47 -7.76 0.42
C GLN A 244 16.11 -8.58 -0.83
N LEU A 245 15.55 -7.97 -1.88
CA LEU A 245 15.33 -8.63 -3.16
C LEU A 245 16.63 -9.16 -3.77
N ASP A 246 17.75 -8.50 -3.50
CA ASP A 246 19.08 -8.97 -3.83
C ASP A 246 19.63 -9.81 -2.66
N PRO A 247 19.65 -11.16 -2.77
CA PRO A 247 20.05 -12.01 -1.66
C PRO A 247 21.55 -11.92 -1.38
N ASP A 248 22.37 -11.42 -2.31
CA ASP A 248 23.81 -11.32 -2.10
C ASP A 248 24.13 -10.17 -1.12
N VAL A 249 24.55 -10.54 0.08
CA VAL A 249 24.98 -9.60 1.14
C VAL A 249 26.20 -8.77 0.70
N LYS A 250 27.00 -9.28 -0.25
CA LYS A 250 28.15 -8.58 -0.80
C LYS A 250 27.78 -7.70 -2.00
N SER A 251 26.54 -7.72 -2.48
CA SER A 251 26.11 -6.91 -3.61
C SER A 251 26.37 -5.42 -3.35
N LEU A 252 27.09 -4.78 -4.28
CA LEU A 252 27.34 -3.34 -4.21
C LEU A 252 26.05 -2.53 -4.37
N ARG A 253 25.09 -3.03 -5.16
CA ARG A 253 23.77 -2.40 -5.36
C ARG A 253 23.01 -2.33 -4.04
N ARG A 254 22.80 -3.50 -3.40
CA ARG A 254 22.13 -3.61 -2.11
C ARG A 254 22.80 -2.74 -1.06
N ARG A 255 24.13 -2.81 -0.97
CA ARG A 255 24.91 -2.08 0.03
C ARG A 255 24.79 -0.56 -0.14
N ARG A 256 24.94 -0.05 -1.38
CA ARG A 256 24.76 1.37 -1.69
C ARG A 256 23.36 1.85 -1.34
N PHE A 257 22.35 1.03 -1.60
CA PHE A 257 20.98 1.40 -1.28
C PHE A 257 20.72 1.43 0.23
N LEU A 258 21.19 0.45 1.00
CA LEU A 258 21.12 0.46 2.46
C LEU A 258 21.91 1.64 3.08
N ASP A 259 23.06 1.99 2.49
CA ASP A 259 23.82 3.18 2.88
C ASP A 259 23.03 4.47 2.64
N LYS A 260 22.35 4.58 1.49
CA LYS A 260 21.46 5.70 1.16
C LYS A 260 20.31 5.77 2.15
N LEU A 261 19.70 4.62 2.49
CA LEU A 261 18.59 4.57 3.44
C LEU A 261 18.99 5.06 4.84
N LEU A 262 20.19 4.70 5.32
CA LEU A 262 20.72 5.27 6.57
C LEU A 262 20.95 6.77 6.47
N ARG A 263 21.64 7.23 5.42
CA ARG A 263 22.05 8.63 5.30
C ARG A 263 20.87 9.56 5.05
N ASP A 264 20.11 9.26 4.00
CA ASP A 264 19.10 10.16 3.45
C ASP A 264 17.71 9.88 4.05
N GLY A 265 17.51 8.71 4.66
CA GLY A 265 16.28 8.36 5.37
C GLY A 265 16.42 8.61 6.87
N ILE A 266 17.26 7.82 7.54
CA ILE A 266 17.38 7.84 9.00
C ILE A 266 18.02 9.13 9.52
N PHE A 267 19.20 9.51 9.05
CA PHE A 267 19.92 10.65 9.63
C PHE A 267 19.23 11.98 9.31
N VAL A 268 18.71 12.13 8.09
CA VAL A 268 17.87 13.29 7.72
C VAL A 268 16.58 13.31 8.55
N GLY A 269 15.88 12.18 8.68
CA GLY A 269 14.67 12.09 9.50
C GLY A 269 14.93 12.46 10.96
N HIS A 270 16.01 11.95 11.54
CA HIS A 270 16.42 12.31 12.90
C HIS A 270 16.76 13.78 13.02
N TYR A 271 17.52 14.36 12.08
CA TYR A 271 17.88 15.78 12.10
C TYR A 271 16.65 16.70 12.15
N HIS A 272 15.56 16.34 11.45
CA HIS A 272 14.34 17.15 11.40
C HIS A 272 13.32 16.84 12.50
N ALA A 273 13.39 15.66 13.12
CA ALA A 273 12.38 15.18 14.05
C ALA A 273 12.95 14.65 15.38
N SER A 274 14.20 14.98 15.75
CA SER A 274 14.86 14.51 16.97
C SER A 274 14.11 14.88 18.26
N GLN A 275 13.31 15.94 18.22
CA GLN A 275 12.47 16.39 19.32
C GLN A 275 11.21 15.53 19.52
N HIS A 276 10.88 14.63 18.58
CA HIS A 276 9.70 13.76 18.65
C HIS A 276 10.12 12.34 19.03
N ALA A 277 10.05 12.01 20.32
CA ALA A 277 10.53 10.75 20.87
C ALA A 277 9.97 9.51 20.14
N ARG A 278 8.68 9.51 19.76
CA ARG A 278 8.05 8.40 19.04
C ARG A 278 8.59 8.24 17.62
N ILE A 279 8.93 9.34 16.94
CA ILE A 279 9.60 9.27 15.63
C ILE A 279 11.01 8.71 15.80
N VAL A 280 11.76 9.19 16.79
CA VAL A 280 13.11 8.70 17.08
C VAL A 280 13.10 7.20 17.38
N GLU A 281 12.12 6.71 18.14
CA GLU A 281 11.92 5.28 18.38
C GLU A 281 11.74 4.48 17.08
N VAL A 282 10.88 4.95 16.17
CA VAL A 282 10.71 4.32 14.84
C VAL A 282 12.03 4.30 14.09
N LEU A 283 12.76 5.42 14.04
CA LEU A 283 14.04 5.50 13.34
C LEU A 283 15.09 4.56 13.94
N MET A 284 15.15 4.41 15.27
CA MET A 284 16.08 3.50 15.93
C MET A 284 15.74 2.03 15.64
N ASN A 285 14.46 1.68 15.68
CA ASN A 285 14.00 0.34 15.33
C ASN A 285 14.37 -0.03 13.89
N ILE A 286 14.18 0.88 12.94
CA ILE A 286 14.59 0.66 11.55
C ILE A 286 16.11 0.65 11.39
N THR A 287 16.83 1.49 12.13
CA THR A 287 18.31 1.49 12.13
C THR A 287 18.87 0.12 12.49
N LYS A 288 18.30 -0.54 13.50
CA LYS A 288 18.67 -1.91 13.88
C LYS A 288 18.49 -2.89 12.72
N ASP A 289 17.38 -2.80 11.98
CA ASP A 289 17.10 -3.67 10.83
C ASP A 289 18.09 -3.42 9.68
N ILE A 290 18.42 -2.15 9.40
CA ILE A 290 19.40 -1.79 8.36
C ILE A 290 20.81 -2.26 8.74
N ILE A 291 21.23 -2.07 9.99
CA ILE A 291 22.52 -2.54 10.51
C ILE A 291 22.64 -4.05 10.36
N SER A 292 21.57 -4.78 10.70
CA SER A 292 21.50 -6.23 10.55
C SER A 292 21.67 -6.65 9.09
N CYS A 293 21.11 -5.88 8.15
CA CYS A 293 21.26 -6.11 6.70
C CYS A 293 22.66 -5.75 6.16
N LEU A 294 23.31 -4.71 6.69
CA LEU A 294 24.63 -4.24 6.27
C LEU A 294 25.78 -5.07 6.85
N GLY A 295 25.61 -5.65 8.04
CA GLY A 295 26.66 -6.40 8.72
C GLY A 295 27.92 -5.57 8.93
N ILE A 296 29.08 -6.11 8.53
CA ILE A 296 30.40 -5.46 8.70
C ILE A 296 30.50 -4.08 8.02
N PHE A 297 29.70 -3.83 6.97
CA PHE A 297 29.71 -2.55 6.27
C PHE A 297 29.11 -1.40 7.08
N THR A 298 28.46 -1.70 8.21
CA THR A 298 27.97 -0.72 9.18
C THR A 298 29.11 0.07 9.83
N ALA A 299 30.32 -0.48 9.90
CA ALA A 299 31.44 0.11 10.65
C ALA A 299 31.70 1.60 10.32
N LYS A 300 31.56 1.99 9.05
CA LYS A 300 31.74 3.38 8.59
C LYS A 300 30.68 4.37 9.10
N HIS A 301 29.55 3.88 9.61
CA HIS A 301 28.46 4.70 10.12
C HIS A 301 28.42 4.77 11.65
N LEU A 302 29.13 3.86 12.35
CA LEU A 302 29.14 3.77 13.81
C LEU A 302 29.74 5.02 14.47
N GLN A 303 30.96 5.38 14.10
CA GLN A 303 31.74 6.39 14.84
C GLN A 303 31.21 7.82 14.70
N VAL A 304 30.56 8.15 13.59
CA VAL A 304 30.20 9.56 13.28
C VAL A 304 28.72 9.83 13.51
N ASN A 305 27.83 8.88 13.23
CA ASN A 305 26.39 9.16 13.13
C ASN A 305 25.57 8.37 14.14
N ILE A 306 25.76 7.05 14.23
CA ILE A 306 24.91 6.19 15.10
C ILE A 306 25.17 6.48 16.58
N ILE A 307 26.45 6.56 16.99
CA ILE A 307 26.80 6.88 18.39
C ILE A 307 26.30 8.28 18.78
N GLY A 308 26.33 9.24 17.84
CA GLY A 308 25.81 10.59 18.07
C GLY A 308 24.32 10.59 18.40
N ILE A 309 23.51 9.85 17.65
CA ILE A 309 22.06 9.75 17.89
C ILE A 309 21.77 9.05 19.22
N VAL A 310 22.46 7.93 19.50
CA VAL A 310 22.28 7.20 20.77
C VAL A 310 22.61 8.08 21.97
N ASN A 311 23.70 8.85 21.92
CA ASN A 311 24.12 9.72 23.01
C ASN A 311 23.10 10.84 23.30
N ILE A 312 22.49 11.43 22.27
CA ILE A 312 21.45 12.46 22.42
C ILE A 312 20.23 11.88 23.15
N ILE A 313 19.83 10.65 22.83
CA ILE A 313 18.71 9.98 23.47
C ILE A 313 19.02 9.71 24.95
N THR A 314 20.19 9.17 25.29
CA THR A 314 20.59 8.94 26.70
C THR A 314 20.76 10.22 27.50
N ALA A 315 20.99 11.37 26.87
CA ALA A 315 21.08 12.66 27.56
C ALA A 315 19.71 13.34 27.76
N ALA A 316 18.66 12.86 27.08
CA ALA A 316 17.30 13.37 27.19
C ALA A 316 16.45 12.63 28.26
N TYR A 317 17.01 11.59 28.88
CA TYR A 317 16.48 10.87 30.06
C TYR A 317 17.37 11.12 31.27
#